data_AF-A0A6A4HEM4-F1
#
_entry.id   AF-A0A6A4HEM4-F1
#
_cell.length_a   1.000
_cell.length_b   1.000
_cell.length_c   1.000
_cell.angle_alpha   90.00
_cell.angle_beta   90.00
_cell.angle_gamma   90.00
#
_symmetry.space_group_name_H-M   'P 1'
#
loop_
_entity.id
_entity.type
_entity.pdbx_description
1 polymer ?
#
loop_
_entity_poly.entity_id
_entity_poly.type
_entity_poly.pdbx_seq_one_letter_code
_entity_poly.pdbx_strand_id
1 'polypeptide(L)' 'LYGDRNIVEDGFDWTTGKPDQYDAMEALVQFKSLFQMKDGWQEQDPTAPEFTHTHWGQNGTATSSRIDHVYARDE' A
#
# COMPACT_ATOMS: atom_id res chain seq x y z
N LEU A 1 -2.38 -12.03 -6.54
CA LEU A 1 -3.56 -11.52 -5.83
C LEU A 1 -3.66 -10.01 -6.09
N TYR A 2 -4.83 -9.48 -6.47
CA TYR A 2 -4.98 -8.06 -6.78
C TYR A 2 -6.23 -7.46 -6.13
N GLY A 3 -6.20 -6.15 -5.90
CA GLY A 3 -7.37 -5.36 -5.46
C GLY A 3 -7.07 -4.44 -4.26
N ASP A 4 -8.11 -3.72 -3.86
CA ASP A 4 -8.11 -2.79 -2.73
C ASP A 4 -7.94 -3.54 -1.39
N ARG A 5 -6.91 -3.15 -0.63
CA ARG A 5 -6.60 -3.66 0.71
C ARG A 5 -7.05 -2.73 1.82
N ASN A 6 -7.34 -1.46 1.51
CA ASN A 6 -7.54 -0.40 2.50
C ASN A 6 -6.40 -0.31 3.53
N ILE A 7 -5.17 -0.62 3.12
CA ILE A 7 -3.96 -0.58 3.97
C ILE A 7 -2.88 0.15 3.19
N VAL A 8 -2.18 1.08 3.86
CA VAL A 8 -0.93 1.68 3.38
C VAL A 8 0.25 0.88 3.93
N GLU A 9 1.08 0.31 3.05
CA GLU A 9 2.20 -0.58 3.47
C GLU A 9 3.47 0.16 3.83
N ASP A 10 3.77 1.26 3.14
CA ASP A 10 4.98 2.05 3.29
C ASP A 10 4.62 3.54 3.45
N GLY A 11 5.47 4.33 4.10
CA GLY A 11 5.36 5.79 4.11
C GLY A 11 5.42 6.42 2.71
N PHE A 12 5.99 5.74 1.71
CA PHE A 12 5.91 6.17 0.30
C PHE A 12 4.52 6.02 -0.31
N ASP A 13 3.69 5.13 0.25
CA ASP A 13 2.34 4.84 -0.23
C ASP A 13 1.31 5.84 0.31
N TRP A 14 1.72 6.89 1.02
CA TRP A 14 0.81 7.94 1.49
C TRP A 14 1.48 9.32 1.50
N THR A 15 0.81 10.33 0.94
CA THR A 15 1.30 11.72 0.92
C THR A 15 1.60 12.33 2.29
N THR A 16 1.09 11.76 3.38
CA THR A 16 1.39 12.22 4.74
C THR A 16 2.62 11.54 5.36
N GLY A 17 3.13 10.48 4.71
CA GLY A 17 4.27 9.68 5.18
C GLY A 17 3.99 8.86 6.44
N LYS A 18 2.73 8.78 6.88
CA LYS A 18 2.36 8.02 8.06
C LYS A 18 2.13 6.55 7.68
N PRO A 19 2.62 5.59 8.47
CA PRO A 19 2.19 4.21 8.31
C PRO A 19 0.74 4.04 8.78
N ASP A 20 0.08 3.00 8.28
CA ASP A 20 -1.24 2.60 8.74
C ASP A 20 -1.19 1.95 10.13
N GLN A 21 -2.33 1.46 10.63
CA GLN A 21 -2.41 0.74 11.89
C GLN A 21 -1.48 -0.47 11.90
N TYR A 22 -0.65 -0.57 12.96
CA TYR A 22 0.38 -1.59 13.11
C TYR A 22 -0.18 -3.01 12.94
N ASP A 23 -1.29 -3.33 13.61
CA ASP A 23 -1.89 -4.66 13.58
C ASP A 23 -2.35 -5.06 12.16
N ALA A 24 -2.86 -4.10 11.37
CA ALA A 24 -3.28 -4.35 10.00
C ALA A 24 -2.07 -4.59 9.09
N MET A 25 -1.01 -3.79 9.24
CA MET A 25 0.25 -3.99 8.52
C MET A 25 0.89 -5.34 8.87
N GLU A 26 0.92 -5.70 10.15
CA GLU A 26 1.47 -6.99 10.60
C GLU A 26 0.70 -8.17 10.00
N ALA A 27 -0.64 -8.12 10.04
CA ALA A 27 -1.48 -9.15 9.44
C ALA A 27 -1.22 -9.29 7.93
N LEU A 28 -1.02 -8.18 7.22
CA LEU A 28 -0.69 -8.19 5.80
C LEU A 28 0.70 -8.78 5.53
N VAL A 29 1.70 -8.45 6.35
CA VAL A 29 3.04 -9.05 6.27
C VAL A 29 2.97 -10.56 6.47
N GLN A 30 2.28 -11.02 7.52
CA GLN A 30 2.11 -12.46 7.78
C GLN A 30 1.39 -13.17 6.64
N PHE A 31 0.31 -12.57 6.10
CA PHE A 31 -0.41 -13.09 4.96
C PHE A 31 0.50 -13.22 3.73
N LYS A 32 1.27 -12.17 3.38
CA LYS A 32 2.23 -12.23 2.27
C LYS A 32 3.29 -13.31 2.49
N SER A 33 3.83 -13.44 3.70
CA SER A 33 4.82 -14.47 4.03
C SER A 33 4.27 -15.90 3.89
N LEU A 34 3.04 -16.15 4.34
CA LEU A 34 2.41 -17.48 4.26
C LEU A 34 2.25 -17.98 2.82
N PHE A 35 1.99 -17.07 1.88
CA PHE A 35 1.79 -17.41 0.47
C PHE A 35 3.00 -17.07 -0.41
N GLN A 36 4.13 -16.67 0.19
CA GLN A 36 5.34 -16.26 -0.52
C GLN A 36 5.05 -15.20 -1.58
N MET A 37 4.35 -14.14 -1.18
CA MET A 37 3.93 -13.07 -2.08
C MET A 37 4.76 -11.80 -1.87
N LYS A 38 4.99 -11.09 -2.97
CA LYS A 38 5.61 -9.76 -3.01
C LYS A 38 4.74 -8.78 -3.75
N ASP A 39 4.90 -7.49 -3.46
CA ASP A 39 4.26 -6.42 -4.20
C ASP A 39 4.97 -6.22 -5.55
N GLY A 40 4.33 -6.66 -6.63
CA GLY A 40 4.91 -6.61 -7.96
C GLY A 40 5.04 -5.19 -8.52
N TRP A 41 4.26 -4.23 -7.98
CA TRP A 41 4.44 -2.82 -8.33
C TRP A 41 5.73 -2.28 -7.72
N GLN A 42 5.93 -2.54 -6.43
CA GLN A 42 7.10 -2.03 -5.72
C GLN A 42 8.41 -2.70 -6.17
N GLU A 43 8.37 -3.92 -6.72
CA GLU A 43 9.54 -4.53 -7.37
C GLU A 43 9.95 -3.83 -8.67
N GLN A 44 8.98 -3.31 -9.44
CA GLN A 44 9.27 -2.65 -10.71
C GLN A 44 9.70 -1.21 -10.52
N ASP A 45 9.01 -0.48 -9.63
CA ASP A 45 9.20 0.96 -9.43
C ASP A 45 9.28 1.31 -7.93
N PRO A 46 10.35 0.92 -7.21
CA PRO A 46 10.45 0.99 -5.75
C PRO A 46 10.44 2.42 -5.17
N THR A 47 10.66 3.43 -6.02
CA THR A 47 10.76 4.84 -5.59
C THR A 47 9.69 5.73 -6.21
N ALA A 48 8.76 5.18 -7.00
CA ALA A 48 7.72 5.96 -7.66
C ALA A 48 6.55 6.23 -6.69
N PRO A 49 6.24 7.50 -6.36
CA PRO A 49 5.08 7.83 -5.55
C PRO A 49 3.82 7.84 -6.41
N GLU A 50 3.28 6.65 -6.67
CA GLU A 50 2.00 6.47 -7.37
C GLU A 50 0.89 6.15 -6.37
N PHE A 51 -0.28 6.78 -6.55
CA PHE A 51 -1.41 6.67 -5.64
C PHE A 51 -2.65 6.17 -6.38
N THR A 52 -3.45 5.36 -5.69
CA THR A 52 -4.67 4.76 -6.27
C THR A 52 -5.95 5.31 -5.67
N HIS A 53 -5.84 5.99 -4.52
CA HIS A 53 -6.94 6.67 -3.85
C HIS A 53 -6.58 8.11 -3.47
N THR A 54 -7.55 9.03 -3.57
CA THR A 54 -7.42 10.41 -3.08
C THR A 54 -8.62 10.76 -2.22
N HIS A 55 -8.35 11.11 -0.96
CA HIS A 55 -9.34 11.62 -0.01
C HIS A 55 -9.30 13.15 0.03
N TRP A 56 -10.48 13.77 -0.06
CA TRP A 56 -10.66 15.22 -0.02
C TRP A 56 -11.20 15.64 1.35
N GLY A 57 -10.36 16.33 2.13
CA GLY A 57 -10.74 16.87 3.44
C GLY A 57 -11.61 18.12 3.34
N GLN A 58 -12.24 18.50 4.46
CA GLN A 58 -13.19 19.62 4.54
C GLN A 58 -12.61 20.99 4.15
N ASN A 59 -11.28 21.16 4.25
CA ASN A 59 -10.58 22.41 3.92
C ASN A 59 -10.04 22.45 2.48
N GLY A 60 -10.46 21.53 1.61
CA GLY A 60 -9.92 21.39 0.25
C GLY A 60 -8.53 20.74 0.20
N THR A 61 -8.01 20.26 1.33
CA THR A 61 -6.76 19.48 1.39
C THR A 61 -7.00 18.09 0.81
N ALA A 62 -6.18 17.70 -0.17
CA ALA A 62 -6.14 16.35 -0.70
C ALA A 62 -5.03 15.53 0.00
N THR A 63 -5.35 14.29 0.34
CA THR A 63 -4.37 13.29 0.73
C THR A 63 -4.52 12.08 -0.16
N SER A 64 -3.41 11.57 -0.70
CA SER A 64 -3.43 10.45 -1.65
C SER A 64 -2.67 9.26 -1.09
N SER A 65 -3.22 8.08 -1.31
CA SER A 65 -2.67 6.81 -0.81
C SER A 65 -2.71 5.73 -1.87
N ARG A 66 -1.76 4.80 -1.82
CA ARG A 66 -1.78 3.56 -2.58
C ARG A 66 -2.39 2.48 -1.69
N ILE A 67 -3.61 2.05 -2.02
CA ILE A 67 -4.36 1.02 -1.27
C ILE A 67 -4.79 -0.15 -2.15
N ASP A 68 -4.79 0.05 -3.47
CA ASP A 68 -4.84 -1.03 -4.45
C ASP A 68 -3.45 -1.62 -4.67
N HIS A 69 -3.31 -2.92 -4.44
CA HIS A 69 -2.04 -3.64 -4.60
C HIS A 69 -2.17 -4.80 -5.59
N VAL A 70 -1.06 -5.11 -6.23
CA VAL A 70 -0.88 -6.32 -7.05
C VAL A 70 0.24 -7.14 -6.45
N TYR A 71 -0.12 -8.20 -5.74
CA TYR A 71 0.84 -9.16 -5.23
C TYR A 71 1.07 -10.31 -6.21
N ALA A 72 2.32 -10.58 -6.52
CA ALA A 72 2.75 -11.75 -7.26
C ALA A 72 3.42 -12.76 -6.31
N ARG A 73 3.45 -14.04 -6.70
CA ARG A 73 4.22 -15.04 -5.98
C ARG A 73 5.70 -14.82 -6.30
N ASP A 74 6.54 -14.93 -5.29
CA ASP A 74 7.99 -14.97 -5.47
C ASP A 74 8.35 -16.23 -6.29
N GLU A 75 9.08 -16.07 -7.40
CA GLU A 75 9.58 -17.18 -8.22
C GLU A 75 10.82 -17.84 -7.61
#